data_AF-A0A4U9WEL8-F1
#
_entry.id   AF-A0A4U9WEL8-F1
#
_cell.length_a   1.000
_cell.length_b   1.000
_cell.length_c   1.000
_cell.angle_alpha   90.00
_cell.angle_beta   90.00
_cell.angle_gamma   90.00
#
_symmetry.space_group_name_H-M   'P 1'
#
loop_
_entity.id
_entity.type
_entity.pdbx_description
1 polymer ?
#
loop_
_entity_poly.entity_id
_entity_poly.type
_entity_poly.pdbx_seq_one_letter_code
_entity_poly.pdbx_strand_id
1 'polypeptide(L)'
;MTDVHQFFQLLSRNNLTRQQAFRAVGNDLAYRVDNSALTAILEAAKSAQNEIMIFVGNRGCVQIFTGQIERLMPQDGWVNIFNRHFTLHLIEGAIAESWITRKPTKDGMVTSLELFAADGTQIAQL
;
A
#
# COMPACT_ATOMS: atom_id res chain seq x y z
N MET A 1 2.30 -9.49 17.00
CA MET A 1 1.61 -10.24 15.93
C MET A 1 2.60 -11.25 15.38
N THR A 2 2.13 -12.40 14.92
CA THR A 2 2.94 -13.43 14.24
C THR A 2 2.48 -13.66 12.80
N ASP A 3 1.43 -12.97 12.37
CA ASP A 3 0.86 -13.06 11.03
C ASP A 3 0.20 -11.70 10.71
N VAL A 4 0.38 -11.19 9.49
CA VAL A 4 -0.17 -9.88 9.07
C VAL A 4 -1.70 -9.84 9.11
N HIS A 5 -2.38 -10.97 8.94
CA HIS A 5 -3.85 -11.07 8.98
C HIS A 5 -4.40 -10.84 10.38
N GLN A 6 -3.58 -10.97 11.43
CA GLN A 6 -3.95 -10.59 12.80
C GLN A 6 -4.15 -9.08 12.96
N PHE A 7 -3.63 -8.26 12.05
CA PHE A 7 -3.76 -6.81 12.12
C PHE A 7 -5.23 -6.36 12.08
N PHE A 8 -6.07 -7.01 11.27
CA PHE A 8 -7.51 -6.71 11.23
C PHE A 8 -8.19 -6.96 12.58
N GLN A 9 -7.84 -8.07 13.25
CA GLN A 9 -8.37 -8.38 14.58
C GLN A 9 -7.89 -7.37 15.63
N LEU A 10 -6.63 -6.92 15.54
CA LEU A 10 -6.08 -5.89 16.42
C LEU A 10 -6.87 -4.58 16.28
N LEU A 11 -7.14 -4.15 15.06
CA LEU A 11 -7.93 -2.93 14.80
C LEU A 11 -9.34 -3.05 15.37
N SER A 12 -10.02 -4.15 15.06
CA SER A 12 -11.39 -4.43 15.53
C SER A 12 -11.48 -4.45 17.06
N ARG A 13 -10.57 -5.17 17.73
CA ARG A 13 -10.55 -5.27 19.20
C ARG A 13 -10.37 -3.93 19.91
N ASN A 14 -9.63 -3.01 19.30
CA ASN A 14 -9.37 -1.69 19.88
C ASN A 14 -10.28 -0.59 19.31
N ASN A 15 -11.21 -0.94 18.41
CA ASN A 15 -12.07 -0.01 17.69
C ASN A 15 -11.30 1.14 17.00
N LEU A 16 -10.22 0.78 16.28
CA LEU A 16 -9.33 1.72 15.60
C LEU A 16 -9.42 1.59 14.08
N THR A 17 -9.30 2.73 13.39
CA THR A 17 -8.96 2.74 11.96
C THR A 17 -7.47 2.44 11.76
N ARG A 18 -7.06 2.08 10.53
CA ARG A 18 -5.65 1.85 10.19
C ARG A 18 -4.78 3.06 10.53
N GLN A 19 -5.18 4.25 10.06
CA GLN A 19 -4.45 5.49 10.30
C GLN A 19 -4.40 5.86 11.79
N GLN A 20 -5.44 5.59 12.57
CA GLN A 20 -5.38 5.77 14.03
C GLN A 20 -4.35 4.85 14.68
N ALA A 21 -4.32 3.57 14.30
CA ALA A 21 -3.34 2.62 14.80
C ALA A 21 -1.90 3.00 14.38
N PHE A 22 -1.71 3.48 13.14
CA PHE A 22 -0.39 3.93 12.67
C PHE A 22 0.15 5.11 13.47
N ARG A 23 -0.71 6.07 13.82
CA ARG A 23 -0.33 7.21 14.68
C ARG A 23 -0.08 6.81 16.13
N ALA A 24 -0.64 5.68 16.58
CA ALA A 24 -0.54 5.23 17.97
C ALA A 24 0.73 4.40 18.28
N VAL A 25 1.34 3.80 17.26
CA VAL A 25 2.56 2.98 17.41
C VAL A 25 3.83 3.81 17.22
N GLY A 26 4.98 3.23 17.56
CA GLY A 26 6.28 3.87 17.32
C GLY A 26 6.60 4.02 15.83
N ASN A 27 7.41 5.04 15.50
CA ASN A 27 7.84 5.34 14.14
C ASN A 27 8.68 4.22 13.49
N ASP A 28 9.22 3.30 14.29
CA ASP A 28 9.86 2.07 13.82
C ASP A 28 8.86 1.10 13.17
N LEU A 29 7.60 1.13 13.60
CA LEU A 29 6.53 0.27 13.10
C LEU A 29 5.64 0.97 12.06
N ALA A 30 5.36 2.26 12.20
CA ALA A 30 4.62 3.02 11.20
C ALA A 30 5.08 4.48 11.15
N TYR A 31 5.42 4.97 9.97
CA TYR A 31 5.80 6.38 9.78
C TYR A 31 5.29 6.92 8.45
N ARG A 32 5.04 8.23 8.42
CA ARG A 32 4.62 8.91 7.19
C ARG A 32 5.79 9.11 6.25
N VAL A 33 5.50 9.00 4.96
CA VAL A 33 6.39 9.38 3.86
C VAL A 33 5.68 10.37 2.95
N ASP A 34 6.43 10.95 2.02
CA ASP A 34 5.87 11.86 1.02
C ASP A 34 4.83 11.15 0.13
N ASN A 35 3.82 11.87 -0.34
CA ASN A 35 2.76 11.28 -1.17
C ASN A 35 3.27 10.82 -2.55
N SER A 36 4.42 11.34 -3.01
CA SER A 36 5.14 10.85 -4.20
C SER A 36 5.81 9.48 -4.04
N ALA A 37 5.79 8.89 -2.84
CA ALA A 37 6.43 7.59 -2.57
C ALA A 37 5.89 6.44 -3.44
N LEU A 38 4.62 6.50 -3.85
CA LEU A 38 4.05 5.51 -4.77
C LEU A 38 4.80 5.50 -6.10
N THR A 39 4.91 6.66 -6.74
CA THR A 39 5.57 6.79 -8.04
C THR A 39 7.04 6.38 -7.95
N ALA A 40 7.74 6.81 -6.90
CA ALA A 40 9.13 6.41 -6.67
C ALA A 40 9.30 4.88 -6.52
N ILE A 41 8.42 4.20 -5.78
CA ILE A 41 8.47 2.74 -5.61
C ILE A 41 8.13 2.01 -6.91
N LEU A 42 7.12 2.47 -7.66
CA LEU A 42 6.74 1.84 -8.92
C LEU A 42 7.83 2.00 -9.99
N GLU A 43 8.47 3.17 -10.07
CA GLU A 43 9.62 3.40 -10.95
C GLU A 43 10.80 2.50 -10.56
N ALA A 44 11.11 2.41 -9.26
CA ALA A 44 12.18 1.54 -8.77
C ALA A 44 11.90 0.07 -9.05
N ALA A 45 10.68 -0.42 -8.78
CA ALA A 45 10.28 -1.80 -9.05
C ALA A 45 10.29 -2.12 -10.55
N LYS A 46 9.86 -1.17 -11.40
CA LYS A 46 9.99 -1.28 -12.85
C LYS A 46 11.44 -1.32 -13.29
N SER A 47 12.32 -0.50 -12.73
CA SER A 47 13.74 -0.50 -13.10
C SER A 47 14.46 -1.78 -12.66
N ALA A 48 14.14 -2.28 -11.46
CA ALA A 48 14.78 -3.46 -10.89
C ALA A 48 14.19 -4.77 -11.42
N GLN A 49 12.99 -4.74 -12.01
CA GLN A 49 12.25 -5.93 -12.42
C GLN A 49 12.12 -6.96 -11.29
N ASN A 50 11.95 -6.51 -10.04
CA ASN A 50 11.59 -7.39 -8.94
C ASN A 50 10.07 -7.57 -8.90
N GLU A 51 9.62 -8.70 -8.37
CA GLU A 51 8.20 -8.91 -8.10
C GLU A 51 7.76 -8.04 -6.92
N ILE A 52 6.57 -7.46 -7.04
CA ILE A 52 5.87 -6.76 -5.98
C ILE A 52 4.44 -7.29 -5.87
N MET A 53 3.77 -6.93 -4.79
CA MET A 53 2.33 -7.12 -4.66
C MET A 53 1.62 -5.78 -4.68
N ILE A 54 0.44 -5.70 -5.28
CA ILE A 54 -0.42 -4.51 -5.25
C ILE A 54 -1.82 -4.96 -4.85
N PHE A 55 -2.29 -4.45 -3.72
CA PHE A 55 -3.59 -4.72 -3.15
C PHE A 55 -4.50 -3.53 -3.42
N VAL A 56 -5.62 -3.77 -4.09
CA VAL A 56 -6.69 -2.79 -4.28
C VAL A 56 -7.98 -3.42 -3.79
N GLY A 57 -8.77 -2.69 -3.00
CA GLY A 57 -9.94 -3.27 -2.38
C GLY A 57 -11.05 -2.27 -2.09
N ASN A 58 -12.18 -2.83 -1.69
CA ASN A 58 -13.32 -2.14 -1.12
C ASN A 58 -13.85 -2.94 0.07
N ARG A 59 -15.02 -2.56 0.61
CA ARG A 59 -15.57 -3.20 1.81
C ARG A 59 -15.79 -4.72 1.72
N GLY A 60 -15.93 -5.27 0.50
CA GLY A 60 -16.32 -6.67 0.29
C GLY A 60 -15.36 -7.48 -0.58
N CYS A 61 -14.34 -6.87 -1.16
CA CYS A 61 -13.40 -7.56 -2.03
C CYS A 61 -12.03 -6.89 -2.01
N VAL A 62 -10.98 -7.70 -2.00
CA VAL A 62 -9.60 -7.28 -2.23
C VAL A 62 -9.07 -8.09 -3.40
N GLN A 63 -8.56 -7.40 -4.42
CA GLN A 63 -7.86 -7.99 -5.53
C GLN A 63 -6.36 -7.74 -5.37
N ILE A 64 -5.56 -8.76 -5.67
CA ILE A 64 -4.13 -8.74 -5.45
C ILE A 64 -3.45 -9.04 -6.78
N PHE A 65 -2.62 -8.11 -7.23
CA PHE A 65 -1.63 -8.38 -8.26
C PHE A 65 -0.32 -8.83 -7.60
N THR A 66 0.32 -9.84 -8.18
CA THR A 66 1.68 -10.25 -7.82
C THR A 66 2.47 -10.40 -9.11
N GLY A 67 3.60 -9.71 -9.21
CA GLY A 67 4.49 -9.82 -10.36
C GLY A 67 5.35 -8.58 -10.57
N GLN A 68 6.10 -8.58 -11.67
CA GLN A 68 6.94 -7.46 -12.11
C GLN A 68 6.11 -6.38 -12.81
N ILE A 69 6.59 -5.13 -12.83
CA ILE A 69 5.95 -4.06 -13.61
C ILE A 69 6.52 -4.03 -15.03
N GLU A 70 5.67 -4.28 -16.03
CA GLU A 70 6.06 -4.26 -17.45
C GLU A 70 6.11 -2.83 -17.98
N ARG A 71 5.07 -2.01 -17.72
CA ARG A 71 4.98 -0.63 -18.21
C ARG A 71 4.31 0.27 -17.18
N LEU A 72 4.94 1.43 -16.93
CA LEU A 72 4.42 2.50 -16.08
C LEU A 72 4.19 3.73 -16.97
N MET A 73 3.01 4.33 -16.88
CA MET A 73 2.62 5.50 -17.67
C MET A 73 1.86 6.52 -16.81
N PRO A 74 2.54 7.53 -16.27
CA PRO A 74 1.88 8.68 -15.67
C PRO A 74 1.15 9.48 -16.77
N GLN A 75 -0.13 9.80 -16.56
CA GLN A 75 -0.90 10.60 -17.51
C GLN A 75 -1.99 11.39 -16.77
N ASP A 76 -2.04 12.70 -16.97
CA ASP A 76 -3.14 13.60 -16.54
C ASP A 76 -3.56 13.43 -15.06
N GLY A 77 -2.57 13.28 -14.15
CA GLY A 77 -2.82 13.09 -12.70
C GLY A 77 -3.08 11.64 -12.28
N TRP A 78 -2.98 10.68 -13.22
CA TRP A 78 -3.06 9.26 -12.97
C TRP A 78 -1.69 8.59 -13.03
N VAL A 79 -1.50 7.59 -12.19
CA VAL A 79 -0.43 6.60 -12.28
C VAL A 79 -1.04 5.32 -12.86
N ASN A 80 -0.51 4.88 -14.00
CA ASN A 80 -1.05 3.73 -14.71
C ASN A 80 0.00 2.63 -14.87
N ILE A 81 -0.37 1.39 -14.59
CA ILE A 81 0.44 0.20 -14.88
C ILE A 81 -0.24 -0.58 -16.00
N PHE A 82 0.53 -0.96 -17.02
CA PHE A 82 0.06 -1.80 -18.12
C PHE A 82 0.97 -3.03 -18.25
N ASN A 83 0.50 -4.14 -17.72
CA ASN A 83 1.05 -5.46 -17.96
C ASN A 83 0.12 -6.24 -18.88
N ARG A 84 0.62 -7.34 -19.47
CA ARG A 84 -0.19 -8.20 -20.34
C ARG A 84 -1.51 -8.69 -19.72
N HIS A 85 -1.50 -8.98 -18.42
CA HIS A 85 -2.64 -9.54 -17.69
C HIS A 85 -3.08 -8.68 -16.50
N PHE A 86 -2.57 -7.45 -16.38
CA PHE A 86 -2.88 -6.57 -15.27
C PHE A 86 -2.85 -5.12 -15.71
N THR A 87 -3.83 -4.35 -15.23
CA THR A 87 -3.87 -2.91 -15.43
C THR A 87 -4.27 -2.23 -14.13
N LEU A 88 -3.52 -1.20 -13.75
CA LEU A 88 -3.84 -0.33 -12.63
C LEU A 88 -4.07 1.07 -13.16
N HIS A 89 -5.11 1.72 -12.63
CA HIS A 89 -5.35 3.16 -12.76
C HIS A 89 -5.52 3.72 -11.35
N LEU A 90 -4.62 4.62 -10.94
CA LEU A 90 -4.68 5.25 -9.62
C LEU A 90 -4.57 6.77 -9.76
N ILE A 91 -5.51 7.51 -9.18
CA ILE A 91 -5.49 8.97 -9.16
C ILE A 91 -4.47 9.42 -8.11
N GLU A 92 -3.27 9.82 -8.54
CA GLU A 92 -2.18 10.14 -7.62
C GLU A 92 -2.53 11.34 -6.72
N GLY A 93 -3.23 12.33 -7.28
CA GLY A 93 -3.71 13.49 -6.53
C GLY A 93 -4.75 13.18 -5.45
N ALA A 94 -5.32 11.96 -5.43
CA ALA A 94 -6.24 11.54 -4.37
C ALA A 94 -5.51 11.06 -3.10
N ILE A 95 -4.20 10.83 -3.16
CA ILE A 95 -3.40 10.39 -2.01
C ILE A 95 -3.25 11.55 -1.02
N ALA A 96 -3.85 11.42 0.16
CA ALA A 96 -3.73 12.38 1.25
C ALA A 96 -2.64 11.97 2.25
N GLU A 97 -2.49 10.67 2.51
CA GLU A 97 -1.42 10.15 3.37
C GLU A 97 -0.79 8.88 2.79
N SER A 98 0.54 8.87 2.76
CA SER A 98 1.36 7.69 2.51
C SER A 98 2.07 7.24 3.79
N TRP A 99 1.99 5.95 4.08
CA TRP A 99 2.56 5.34 5.28
C TRP A 99 3.45 4.16 4.92
N ILE A 100 4.65 4.11 5.49
CA ILE A 100 5.40 2.86 5.58
C ILE A 100 5.02 2.17 6.88
N THR A 101 4.70 0.90 6.80
CA THR A 101 4.39 0.09 7.99
C THR A 101 5.18 -1.20 7.98
N ARG A 102 5.61 -1.65 9.16
CA ARG A 102 6.33 -2.91 9.34
C ARG A 102 5.58 -3.78 10.31
N LYS A 103 5.19 -4.97 9.86
CA LYS A 103 4.37 -5.90 10.65
C LYS A 103 5.15 -7.20 10.86
N PRO A 104 5.29 -7.67 12.12
CA PRO A 104 5.98 -8.92 12.40
C PRO A 104 5.16 -10.13 11.94
N THR A 105 5.86 -11.09 11.35
CA THR A 105 5.38 -12.41 10.97
C THR A 105 6.28 -13.48 11.59
N LYS A 106 5.92 -14.76 11.46
CA LYS A 106 6.80 -15.88 11.87
C LYS A 106 8.11 -15.90 11.09
N ASP A 107 8.11 -15.40 9.86
CA ASP A 107 9.25 -15.44 8.93
C ASP A 107 10.05 -14.13 8.91
N GLY A 108 9.73 -13.19 9.82
CA GLY A 108 10.39 -11.90 9.94
C GLY A 108 9.45 -10.71 9.73
N MET A 109 10.02 -9.54 9.48
CA MET A 109 9.26 -8.31 9.29
C MET A 109 8.82 -8.16 7.83
N VAL A 110 7.53 -7.97 7.61
CA VAL A 110 6.99 -7.57 6.30
C VAL A 110 6.78 -6.06 6.32
N THR A 111 7.27 -5.38 5.28
CA THR A 111 7.14 -3.93 5.11
C THR A 111 6.14 -3.65 3.99
N SER A 112 5.27 -2.65 4.18
CA SER A 112 4.33 -2.21 3.16
C SER A 112 4.26 -0.70 3.04
N LEU A 113 3.98 -0.20 1.85
CA LEU A 113 3.47 1.15 1.60
C LEU A 113 1.94 1.10 1.60
N GLU A 114 1.29 1.90 2.45
CA GLU A 114 -0.17 2.01 2.51
C GLU A 114 -0.62 3.45 2.18
N LEU A 115 -1.56 3.58 1.26
CA LEU A 115 -2.04 4.86 0.73
C LEU A 115 -3.48 5.13 1.17
N PHE A 116 -3.75 6.34 1.64
CA PHE A 116 -5.07 6.75 2.10
C PHE A 116 -5.52 8.05 1.45
N ALA A 117 -6.80 8.10 1.09
CA ALA A 117 -7.48 9.31 0.66
C ALA A 117 -7.83 10.20 1.87
N ALA A 118 -8.28 11.44 1.59
CA ALA A 118 -8.59 12.43 2.62
C ALA A 118 -9.73 12.00 3.56
N ASP A 119 -10.64 11.15 3.08
CA ASP A 119 -11.74 10.57 3.87
C ASP A 119 -11.34 9.33 4.68
N GLY A 120 -10.07 8.90 4.58
CA GLY A 120 -9.54 7.70 5.21
C GLY A 120 -9.75 6.41 4.43
N THR A 121 -10.31 6.47 3.21
CA THR A 121 -10.39 5.32 2.30
C THR A 121 -8.99 4.83 1.98
N GLN A 122 -8.74 3.52 2.15
CA GLN A 122 -7.49 2.90 1.71
C GLN A 122 -7.51 2.78 0.18
N ILE A 123 -6.62 3.50 -0.49
CA ILE A 123 -6.53 3.54 -1.96
C ILE A 123 -5.87 2.27 -2.47
N ALA A 124 -4.68 1.95 -1.95
CA ALA A 124 -3.94 0.75 -2.29
C ALA A 124 -2.90 0.43 -1.20
N GLN A 125 -2.37 -0.80 -1.25
CA GLN A 125 -1.22 -1.23 -0.47
C GLN A 125 -0.22 -1.97 -1.37
N LEU A 126 1.07 -1.72 -1.15
CA LEU A 126 2.19 -2.40 -1.79
C LEU A 126 3.06 -3.08 -0.73
#